data_AF-A0A497FX21-F1
#
_entry.id   AF-A0A497FX21-F1
#
_cell.length_a   1.000
_cell.length_b   1.000
_cell.length_c   1.000
_cell.angle_alpha   90.00
_cell.angle_beta   90.00
_cell.angle_gamma   90.00
#
_symmetry.space_group_name_H-M   'P 1'
#
loop_
_entity.id
_entity.type
_entity.pdbx_description
1 polymer ?
#
loop_
_entity_poly.entity_id
_entity_poly.type
_entity_poly.pdbx_seq_one_letter_code
_entity_poly.pdbx_strand_id
1 'polypeptide(L)'
;MKKTHLVAGIFLWALFSYLTKSLDVLFLAAAVLASIAPDLDLRIKHRALLHNIFVLAVVAAGSWFLQGLYFAIIVSSAYFSHILLDSLTKAGVAVLFPLSSKRYGLRLVRNGGLADKSLCVLLTLSSVVLLLQYSKEILSQFLGL
;
A
#
# COMPACT_ATOMS: atom_id res chain seq x y z
N MET A 1 2.77 11.58 -2.29
CA MET A 1 4.14 11.09 -2.58
C MET A 1 4.08 9.99 -3.63
N LYS A 2 3.74 10.34 -4.90
CA LYS A 2 3.21 9.36 -5.88
C LYS A 2 4.07 8.09 -6.04
N LYS A 3 5.39 8.24 -6.21
CA LYS A 3 6.32 7.11 -6.37
C LYS A 3 6.39 6.24 -5.12
N THR A 4 6.45 6.87 -3.94
CA THR A 4 6.54 6.19 -2.64
C THR A 4 5.31 5.35 -2.34
N HIS A 5 4.10 5.82 -2.71
CA HIS A 5 2.88 5.02 -2.56
C HIS A 5 2.89 3.76 -3.44
N LEU A 6 3.27 3.90 -4.71
CA LEU A 6 3.40 2.77 -5.62
C LEU A 6 4.38 1.71 -5.08
N VAL A 7 5.55 2.16 -4.63
CA VAL A 7 6.58 1.25 -4.07
C VAL A 7 6.09 0.61 -2.76
N ALA A 8 5.32 1.31 -1.93
CA ALA A 8 4.73 0.73 -0.73
C ALA A 8 3.75 -0.41 -1.05
N GLY A 9 2.96 -0.28 -2.12
CA GLY A 9 2.09 -1.37 -2.63
C GLY A 9 2.90 -2.60 -3.06
N ILE A 10 3.97 -2.40 -3.84
CA ILE A 10 4.86 -3.49 -4.28
C ILE A 10 5.53 -4.15 -3.08
N PHE A 11 6.01 -3.36 -2.12
CA PHE A 11 6.62 -3.86 -0.89
C PHE A 11 5.66 -4.75 -0.10
N LEU A 12 4.41 -4.33 0.08
CA LEU A 12 3.42 -5.12 0.81
C LEU A 12 3.08 -6.43 0.10
N TRP A 13 3.00 -6.43 -1.23
CA TRP A 13 2.88 -7.66 -2.00
C TRP A 13 4.09 -8.58 -1.84
N ALA A 14 5.32 -8.05 -1.92
CA ALA A 14 6.54 -8.82 -1.76
C ALA A 14 6.63 -9.44 -0.35
N LEU A 15 6.27 -8.67 0.68
CA LEU A 15 6.20 -9.12 2.06
C LEU A 15 5.16 -10.23 2.23
N PHE A 16 3.95 -10.04 1.70
CA PHE A 16 2.91 -11.06 1.75
C PHE A 16 3.32 -12.34 1.04
N SER A 17 3.95 -12.23 -0.14
CA SER A 17 4.41 -13.37 -0.92
C SER A 17 5.47 -14.15 -0.14
N TYR A 18 6.41 -13.44 0.49
CA TYR A 18 7.42 -14.04 1.36
C TYR A 18 6.82 -14.75 2.58
N LEU A 19 5.80 -14.16 3.22
CA LEU A 19 5.17 -14.70 4.43
C LEU A 19 4.26 -15.91 4.14
N THR A 20 3.49 -15.85 3.06
CA THR A 20 2.54 -16.91 2.68
C THR A 20 3.15 -17.97 1.78
N LYS A 21 4.41 -17.78 1.37
CA LYS A 21 5.13 -18.61 0.40
C LYS A 21 4.41 -18.73 -0.96
N SER A 22 3.57 -17.78 -1.31
CA SER A 22 2.78 -17.77 -2.54
C SER A 22 3.11 -16.53 -3.38
N LEU A 23 3.55 -16.75 -4.62
CA LEU A 23 3.79 -15.66 -5.57
C LEU A 23 2.63 -15.58 -6.56
N ASP A 24 1.76 -14.60 -6.32
CA ASP A 24 0.56 -14.37 -7.14
C ASP A 24 0.65 -12.99 -7.83
N VAL A 25 0.69 -13.00 -9.17
CA VAL A 25 0.79 -11.79 -9.99
C VAL A 25 -0.51 -10.98 -10.00
N LEU A 26 -1.67 -11.63 -9.83
CA LEU A 26 -2.93 -10.91 -9.68
C LEU A 26 -2.93 -10.10 -8.38
N PHE A 27 -2.34 -10.64 -7.31
CA PHE A 27 -2.21 -9.93 -6.04
C PHE A 27 -1.25 -8.74 -6.16
N LEU A 28 -0.17 -8.87 -6.96
CA LEU A 28 0.71 -7.75 -7.28
C LEU A 28 -0.05 -6.63 -8.00
N ALA A 29 -0.77 -6.99 -9.07
CA ALA A 29 -1.55 -6.03 -9.84
C ALA A 29 -2.58 -5.32 -8.95
N ALA A 30 -3.28 -6.08 -8.11
CA ALA A 30 -4.24 -5.53 -7.16
C ALA A 30 -3.58 -4.60 -6.13
N ALA A 31 -2.43 -4.98 -5.56
CA ALA A 31 -1.68 -4.13 -4.63
C ALA A 31 -1.24 -2.81 -5.27
N VAL A 32 -0.71 -2.86 -6.50
CA VAL A 32 -0.31 -1.67 -7.26
C VAL A 32 -1.52 -0.77 -7.50
N LEU A 33 -2.63 -1.30 -8.04
CA LEU A 33 -3.84 -0.53 -8.29
C LEU A 33 -4.40 0.08 -7.02
N ALA A 34 -4.50 -0.70 -5.94
CA ALA A 34 -5.01 -0.23 -4.64
C ALA A 34 -4.11 0.84 -4.03
N SER A 35 -2.79 0.75 -4.20
CA SER A 35 -1.84 1.75 -3.69
C SER A 35 -1.91 3.11 -4.37
N ILE A 36 -2.52 3.21 -5.56
CA ILE A 36 -2.70 4.46 -6.30
C ILE A 36 -4.16 4.91 -6.38
N ALA A 37 -5.11 4.00 -6.09
CA ALA A 37 -6.55 4.27 -6.17
C ALA A 37 -7.02 5.50 -5.37
N PRO A 38 -6.49 5.81 -4.16
CA PRO A 38 -6.91 7.02 -3.44
C PRO A 38 -6.69 8.31 -4.24
N ASP A 39 -5.59 8.40 -5.00
CA ASP A 39 -5.26 9.56 -5.84
C ASP A 39 -6.23 9.77 -7.02
N LEU A 40 -7.19 8.88 -7.27
CA LEU A 40 -8.25 9.11 -8.25
C LEU A 40 -9.14 10.30 -7.87
N ASP A 41 -9.12 10.75 -6.61
CA ASP A 41 -9.86 11.92 -6.13
C ASP A 41 -9.16 13.28 -6.40
N LEU A 42 -8.03 13.29 -7.09
CA LEU A 42 -7.18 14.48 -7.33
C LEU A 42 -7.91 15.72 -7.86
N ARG A 43 -9.03 15.55 -8.58
CA ARG A 43 -9.77 16.65 -9.24
C ARG A 43 -11.07 17.09 -8.55
N ILE A 44 -11.55 16.36 -7.54
CA ILE A 44 -12.89 16.60 -6.96
C ILE A 44 -12.77 17.05 -5.51
N LYS A 45 -12.18 16.20 -4.65
CA LYS A 45 -11.98 16.45 -3.21
C LYS A 45 -10.75 15.68 -2.72
N HIS A 46 -9.60 16.04 -3.28
CA HIS A 46 -8.35 15.36 -3.01
C HIS A 46 -8.04 15.29 -1.51
N ARG A 47 -7.59 14.11 -1.05
CA ARG A 47 -7.28 13.80 0.36
C ARG A 47 -8.49 13.83 1.28
N ALA A 48 -9.67 13.57 0.74
CA ALA A 48 -10.89 13.43 1.52
C ALA A 48 -11.81 12.34 0.95
N LEU A 49 -12.17 12.45 -0.33
CA LEU A 49 -13.19 11.58 -0.93
C LEU A 49 -12.79 10.09 -0.90
N LEU A 50 -11.55 9.77 -1.27
CA LEU A 50 -11.04 8.40 -1.29
C LEU A 50 -9.98 8.15 -0.19
N HIS A 51 -9.73 9.13 0.67
CA HIS A 51 -8.68 9.05 1.69
C HIS A 51 -9.26 8.92 3.11
N ASN A 52 -10.32 8.12 3.25
CA ASN A 52 -11.04 7.92 4.50
C ASN A 52 -11.23 6.44 4.82
N ILE A 53 -11.47 6.15 6.10
CA ILE A 53 -11.61 4.77 6.59
C ILE A 53 -12.85 4.06 6.05
N PHE A 54 -13.91 4.80 5.69
CA PHE A 54 -15.15 4.20 5.20
C PHE A 54 -14.95 3.62 3.80
N VAL A 55 -14.28 4.37 2.91
CA VAL A 55 -13.90 3.86 1.58
C VAL A 55 -12.94 2.68 1.72
N LEU A 56 -11.95 2.75 2.61
CA LEU A 56 -11.07 1.62 2.89
C LEU A 56 -11.86 0.38 3.34
N ALA A 57 -12.85 0.53 4.23
CA ALA A 57 -13.69 -0.57 4.69
C ALA A 57 -14.53 -1.18 3.56
N VAL A 58 -15.12 -0.35 2.69
CA VAL A 58 -15.85 -0.80 1.50
C VAL A 58 -14.95 -1.56 0.54
N VAL A 59 -13.76 -1.03 0.26
CA VAL A 59 -12.76 -1.68 -0.60
C VAL A 59 -12.32 -3.02 0.00
N ALA A 60 -12.08 -3.09 1.30
CA ALA A 60 -11.71 -4.32 1.99
C ALA A 60 -12.83 -5.37 1.93
N ALA A 61 -14.07 -4.99 2.25
CA ALA A 61 -15.22 -5.89 2.21
C ALA A 61 -15.51 -6.38 0.79
N GLY A 62 -15.48 -5.49 -0.20
CA GLY A 62 -15.66 -5.85 -1.61
C GLY A 62 -14.57 -6.80 -2.11
N SER A 63 -13.32 -6.55 -1.76
CA SER A 63 -12.20 -7.43 -2.12
C SER A 63 -12.32 -8.82 -1.49
N TRP A 64 -12.78 -8.88 -0.24
CA TRP A 64 -13.06 -10.16 0.43
C TRP A 64 -14.16 -10.94 -0.28
N PHE A 65 -15.28 -10.28 -0.59
CA PHE A 65 -16.38 -10.92 -1.29
C PHE A 65 -15.99 -11.46 -2.68
N LEU A 66 -15.11 -10.75 -3.40
CA LEU A 66 -14.72 -11.13 -4.77
C LEU A 66 -13.69 -12.26 -4.84
N GLN A 67 -12.68 -12.26 -3.97
CA GLN A 67 -11.49 -13.14 -4.11
C GLN A 67 -11.00 -13.74 -2.78
N GLY A 68 -11.76 -13.56 -1.69
CA GLY A 68 -11.42 -14.15 -0.41
C GLY A 68 -10.49 -13.29 0.46
N LEU A 69 -10.17 -13.83 1.64
CA LEU A 69 -9.52 -13.10 2.73
C LEU A 69 -8.13 -12.57 2.35
N TYR A 70 -7.29 -13.40 1.72
CA TYR A 70 -5.93 -13.00 1.38
C TYR A 70 -5.87 -11.87 0.35
N PHE A 71 -6.75 -11.89 -0.65
CA PHE A 71 -6.88 -10.80 -1.61
C PHE A 71 -7.34 -9.51 -0.91
N ALA A 72 -8.31 -9.62 0.01
CA ALA A 72 -8.76 -8.48 0.81
C ALA A 72 -7.64 -7.88 1.67
N ILE A 73 -6.82 -8.72 2.31
CA ILE A 73 -5.68 -8.27 3.12
C ILE A 73 -4.71 -7.48 2.26
N ILE A 74 -4.35 -7.98 1.07
CA ILE A 74 -3.41 -7.28 0.19
C ILE A 74 -3.96 -5.95 -0.31
N VAL A 75 -5.18 -5.94 -0.83
CA VAL A 75 -5.80 -4.74 -1.36
C VAL A 75 -5.98 -3.69 -0.26
N SER A 76 -6.52 -4.10 0.89
CA SER A 76 -6.75 -3.19 2.02
C SER A 76 -5.43 -2.67 2.61
N SER A 77 -4.39 -3.50 2.72
CA SER A 77 -3.08 -3.06 3.22
C SER A 77 -2.42 -2.07 2.28
N ALA A 78 -2.45 -2.32 0.96
CA ALA A 78 -1.90 -1.41 -0.03
C ALA A 78 -2.64 -0.06 -0.05
N TYR A 79 -3.97 -0.09 -0.02
CA TYR A 79 -4.80 1.12 0.06
C TYR A 79 -4.55 1.89 1.36
N PHE A 80 -4.52 1.19 2.50
CA PHE A 80 -4.24 1.78 3.81
C PHE A 80 -2.85 2.41 3.85
N SER A 81 -1.83 1.76 3.26
CA SER A 81 -0.48 2.32 3.21
C SER A 81 -0.45 3.68 2.52
N HIS A 82 -1.26 3.89 1.49
CA HIS A 82 -1.39 5.19 0.84
C HIS A 82 -1.93 6.24 1.82
N ILE A 83 -3.09 5.98 2.45
CA ILE A 83 -3.71 6.89 3.43
C ILE A 83 -2.74 7.18 4.58
N LEU A 84 -2.07 6.14 5.09
CA LEU A 84 -1.11 6.25 6.18
C LEU A 84 0.06 7.16 5.79
N LEU A 85 0.71 6.88 4.66
CA LEU A 85 1.82 7.70 4.17
C LEU A 85 1.42 9.15 3.99
N ASP A 86 0.23 9.40 3.43
CA ASP A 86 -0.27 10.75 3.24
C ASP A 86 -0.64 11.44 4.58
N SER A 87 -1.04 10.67 5.59
CA SER A 87 -1.22 11.12 6.99
C SER A 87 0.10 11.52 7.66
N LEU A 88 1.24 10.96 7.25
CA LEU A 88 2.55 11.37 7.77
C LEU A 88 3.01 12.72 7.20
N THR A 89 2.40 13.20 6.12
CA THR A 89 2.81 14.42 5.44
C THR A 89 2.37 15.68 6.18
N LYS A 90 2.96 16.83 5.82
CA LYS A 90 2.51 18.16 6.30
C LYS A 90 1.05 18.47 5.96
N ALA A 91 0.50 17.89 4.89
CA ALA A 91 -0.85 18.16 4.42
C ALA A 91 -1.92 17.28 5.10
N GLY A 92 -1.57 16.03 5.45
CA GLY A 92 -2.51 15.09 6.06
C GLY A 92 -3.67 14.67 5.14
N VAL A 93 -4.66 14.00 5.73
CA VAL A 93 -5.87 13.47 5.06
C VAL A 93 -7.12 13.61 5.94
N ALA A 94 -8.30 13.75 5.34
CA ALA A 94 -9.57 13.77 6.06
C ALA A 94 -10.09 12.34 6.31
N VAL A 95 -9.46 11.65 7.27
CA VAL A 95 -9.69 10.23 7.58
C VAL A 95 -11.16 9.89 7.90
N LEU A 96 -11.91 10.86 8.44
CA LEU A 96 -13.30 10.71 8.87
C LEU A 96 -14.31 11.30 7.88
N PHE A 97 -13.90 11.69 6.67
CA PHE A 97 -14.83 12.14 5.64
C PHE A 97 -15.79 10.99 5.25
N PRO A 98 -17.11 11.22 5.05
CA PRO A 98 -17.80 12.51 4.99
C PRO A 98 -18.31 13.05 6.33
N LEU A 99 -18.15 12.33 7.45
CA LEU A 99 -18.60 12.79 8.76
C LEU A 99 -17.86 14.06 9.23
N SER A 100 -16.58 14.20 8.84
CA SER A 100 -15.80 15.41 9.08
C SER A 100 -14.84 15.69 7.93
N SER A 101 -14.79 16.95 7.50
CA SER A 101 -13.81 17.43 6.52
C SER A 101 -12.46 17.81 7.15
N LYS A 102 -12.30 17.65 8.47
CA LYS A 102 -11.05 17.97 9.17
C LYS A 102 -9.93 17.02 8.73
N ARG A 103 -8.79 17.59 8.33
CA ARG A 103 -7.58 16.83 7.97
C ARG A 103 -6.72 16.54 9.20
N TYR A 104 -6.26 15.31 9.29
CA TYR A 104 -5.35 14.82 10.30
C TYR A 104 -4.02 14.47 9.66
N GLY A 105 -2.91 14.82 10.32
CA GLY A 105 -1.59 14.39 9.90
C GLY A 105 -0.52 14.69 10.94
N LEU A 106 0.51 13.84 10.99
CA LEU A 106 1.60 13.94 11.95
C LEU A 106 2.62 15.03 11.59
N ARG A 107 2.56 15.55 10.35
CA ARG A 107 3.44 16.61 9.86
C ARG A 107 4.92 16.25 9.98
N LEU A 108 5.28 14.99 9.77
CA LEU A 108 6.67 14.51 9.88
C LEU A 108 7.40 14.62 8.55
N VAL A 109 6.71 14.37 7.44
CA VAL A 109 7.33 14.24 6.11
C VAL A 109 6.92 15.39 5.19
N ARG A 110 7.89 15.94 4.44
CA ARG A 110 7.62 16.84 3.31
C ARG A 110 7.71 16.06 2.01
N ASN A 111 6.69 16.17 1.17
CA ASN A 111 6.65 15.55 -0.15
C ASN A 111 7.87 15.97 -0.97
N GLY A 112 8.59 15.00 -1.55
CA GLY A 112 9.83 15.22 -2.30
C GLY A 112 11.06 15.59 -1.45
N GLY A 113 10.92 15.67 -0.13
CA GLY A 113 12.03 15.89 0.79
C GLY A 113 12.91 14.66 1.00
N LEU A 114 13.97 14.79 1.81
CA LEU A 114 14.91 13.70 2.08
C LEU A 114 14.20 12.48 2.67
N ALA A 115 13.35 12.66 3.69
CA ALA A 115 12.62 11.56 4.33
C ALA A 115 11.72 10.76 3.36
N ASP A 116 11.03 11.44 2.43
CA ASP A 116 10.21 10.79 1.40
C ASP A 116 11.07 9.95 0.44
N LYS A 117 12.17 10.53 -0.05
CA LYS A 117 13.11 9.82 -0.94
C LYS A 117 13.77 8.64 -0.24
N SER A 118 14.23 8.82 1.00
CA SER A 118 14.83 7.75 1.81
C SER A 118 13.84 6.62 2.03
N LEU A 119 12.59 6.92 2.37
CA LEU A 119 11.55 5.91 2.54
C LEU A 119 11.27 5.15 1.23
N CYS A 120 11.18 5.85 0.10
CA CYS A 120 11.02 5.23 -1.21
C CYS A 120 12.17 4.25 -1.53
N VAL A 121 13.41 4.65 -1.28
CA VAL A 121 14.59 3.80 -1.50
C VAL A 121 14.57 2.59 -0.56
N LEU A 122 14.30 2.79 0.73
CA LEU A 122 14.24 1.71 1.72
C LEU A 122 13.19 0.66 1.34
N LEU A 123 11.96 1.09 1.02
CA LEU A 123 10.90 0.17 0.59
C LEU A 123 11.27 -0.59 -0.69
N THR A 124 11.96 0.06 -1.63
CA THR A 124 12.46 -0.59 -2.85
C THR A 124 13.47 -1.67 -2.53
N LEU A 125 14.50 -1.34 -1.73
CA LEU A 125 15.54 -2.29 -1.33
C LEU A 125 14.96 -3.46 -0.54
N SER A 126 14.05 -3.19 0.41
CA SER A 126 13.36 -4.24 1.17
C SER A 126 12.54 -5.15 0.26
N SER A 127 11.85 -4.62 -0.74
CA SER A 127 11.11 -5.43 -1.73
C SER A 127 12.04 -6.37 -2.48
N VAL A 128 13.19 -5.86 -2.94
CA VAL A 128 14.20 -6.68 -3.65
C VAL A 128 14.74 -7.77 -2.73
N VAL A 129 15.09 -7.45 -1.48
CA VAL A 129 15.60 -8.43 -0.51
C VAL A 129 14.57 -9.54 -0.26
N LEU A 130 13.31 -9.20 -0.06
CA LEU A 130 12.24 -10.18 0.17
C LEU A 130 12.05 -11.13 -1.02
N LEU A 131 12.10 -10.60 -2.24
CA LEU A 131 12.00 -11.42 -3.46
C LEU A 131 13.22 -12.32 -3.66
N LEU A 132 14.42 -11.85 -3.33
CA LEU A 132 15.64 -12.67 -3.34
C LEU A 132 15.61 -13.78 -2.27
N GLN A 133 15.03 -13.51 -1.11
CA GLN A 133 14.84 -14.53 -0.07
C GLN A 133 13.81 -15.56 -0.52
N TYR A 134 12.70 -15.12 -1.08
CA TYR A 134 11.69 -16.02 -1.64
C TYR A 134 12.24 -16.92 -2.75
N SER A 135 13.04 -16.37 -3.67
CA SER A 135 13.64 -17.16 -4.75
C SER A 135 14.64 -18.20 -4.25
N LYS A 136 15.42 -17.88 -3.20
CA LYS A 136 16.33 -18.83 -2.55
C LYS A 136 15.59 -20.00 -1.92
N GLU A 137 14.46 -19.75 -1.26
CA GLU A 137 13.65 -20.80 -0.64
C GLU A 137 13.03 -21.74 -1.68
N ILE A 138 12.53 -21.20 -2.80
CA ILE A 138 12.04 -22.04 -3.91
C ILE A 138 13.18 -22.91 -4.46
N LEU A 139 14.36 -22.30 -4.66
CA LEU A 139 15.50 -23.03 -5.21
C LEU A 139 15.96 -24.15 -4.26
N SER A 140 16.00 -23.91 -2.94
CA SER A 140 16.37 -24.95 -1.98
C SER A 140 15.36 -26.10 -1.99
N GLN A 141 14.06 -25.80 -2.03
CA GLN A 141 13.01 -26.81 -2.18
C GLN A 141 13.15 -27.63 -3.47
N PHE A 142 13.45 -26.98 -4.59
CA PHE A 142 13.64 -27.65 -5.88
C PHE A 142 14.89 -28.53 -5.91
N LEU A 143 15.98 -28.07 -5.28
CA LEU A 143 17.25 -28.80 -5.21
C LEU A 143 17.28 -29.87 -4.10
N GLY A 144 16.26 -29.91 -3.22
CA GLY A 144 16.23 -30.81 -2.06
C GLY A 144 17.27 -30.46 -1.00
N LEU A 145 17.66 -29.19 -0.89
CA LEU A 145 18.63 -28.63 0.07
C LEU A 145 17.95 -28.01 1.29
#